data_AF-A0A2D6XLW4-F1
#
_entry.id   AF-A0A2D6XLW4-F1
#
_cell.length_a   1.000
_cell.length_b   1.000
_cell.length_c   1.000
_cell.angle_alpha   90.00
_cell.angle_beta   90.00
_cell.angle_gamma   90.00
#
_symmetry.space_group_name_H-M   'P 1'
#
loop_
_entity.id
_entity.type
_entity.pdbx_description
1 polymer ?
#
loop_
_entity_poly.entity_id
_entity_poly.type
_entity_poly.pdbx_seq_one_letter_code
_entity_poly.pdbx_strand_id
1 'polypeptide(L)' 'MKNITLTITGTGREVMVNWNNVEFAKVSKSPYGDDYVEVHFGDQHIDVKETLQEIHEKCLNALV' A
#
# COMPACT_ATOMS: atom_id res chain seq x y z
N MET A 1 3.47 -12.09 12.16
CA MET A 1 3.69 -10.75 11.58
C MET A 1 3.05 -10.76 10.20
N LYS A 2 2.21 -9.77 9.87
CA LYS A 2 1.48 -9.75 8.60
C LYS A 2 2.21 -8.87 7.59
N ASN A 3 3.15 -9.46 6.85
CA ASN A 3 3.91 -8.73 5.85
C ASN A 3 3.26 -8.93 4.48
N ILE A 4 3.08 -7.85 3.72
CA ILE A 4 2.60 -7.90 2.33
C ILE A 4 3.57 -7.18 1.41
N THR A 5 3.70 -7.63 0.17
CA THR A 5 4.50 -6.97 -0.86
C THR A 5 3.62 -6.04 -1.69
N LEU A 6 3.99 -4.77 -1.76
CA LEU A 6 3.32 -3.72 -2.54
C LEU A 6 4.26 -3.12 -3.59
N THR A 7 3.70 -2.48 -4.61
CA THR A 7 4.46 -1.91 -5.73
C THR A 7 4.44 -0.39 -5.68
N ILE A 8 5.59 0.24 -5.55
CA ILE A 8 5.72 1.70 -5.43
C ILE A 8 5.31 2.38 -6.75
N THR A 9 4.42 3.38 -6.68
CA THR A 9 3.86 4.07 -7.86
C THR A 9 4.94 4.65 -8.78
N GLY A 10 5.87 5.43 -8.23
CA GLY A 10 6.86 6.16 -9.04
C GLY A 10 8.03 5.33 -9.58
N THR A 11 8.40 4.23 -8.90
CA THR A 11 9.59 3.44 -9.27
C THR A 11 9.26 2.05 -9.83
N GLY A 12 8.05 1.55 -9.59
CA GLY A 12 7.68 0.17 -9.90
C GLY A 12 8.41 -0.88 -9.05
N ARG A 13 9.19 -0.46 -8.05
CA ARG A 13 9.87 -1.39 -7.14
C ARG A 13 8.89 -1.99 -6.16
N GLU A 14 9.15 -3.23 -5.79
CA GLU A 14 8.45 -3.89 -4.72
C GLU A 14 8.99 -3.49 -3.36
N VAL A 15 8.10 -3.35 -2.38
CA VAL A 15 8.42 -3.10 -0.98
C VAL A 15 7.61 -4.02 -0.10
N MET A 16 8.25 -4.60 0.91
CA MET A 16 7.57 -5.39 1.93
C MET A 16 7.11 -4.47 3.07
N VAL A 17 5.82 -4.47 3.33
CA VAL A 17 5.17 -3.66 4.37
C VAL A 17 4.68 -4.57 5.48
N ASN A 18 5.08 -4.28 6.72
CA ASN A 18 4.48 -4.89 7.90
C ASN A 18 3.12 -4.25 8.15
N TRP A 19 2.06 -4.94 7.75
CA TRP A 19 0.68 -4.47 7.84
C TRP A 19 0.20 -4.24 9.27
N ASN A 20 0.81 -4.91 10.26
CA ASN A 20 0.49 -4.66 11.67
C ASN A 20 0.96 -3.27 12.15
N ASN A 21 1.81 -2.58 11.39
CA ASN A 21 2.32 -1.24 11.68
C ASN A 21 1.67 -0.15 10.79
N VAL A 22 0.73 -0.53 9.94
CA VAL A 22 -0.01 0.42 9.10
C VAL A 22 -1.16 1.00 9.91
N GLU A 23 -1.26 2.33 9.95
CA GLU A 23 -2.34 3.02 10.65
C GLU A 23 -3.58 3.11 9.77
N PHE A 24 -3.39 3.49 8.49
CA PHE A 24 -4.45 3.54 7.49
C PHE A 24 -3.89 3.54 6.07
N ALA A 25 -4.75 3.23 5.12
CA ALA A 25 -4.50 3.38 3.70
C ALA A 25 -5.68 4.13 3.04
N LYS A 26 -5.40 5.03 2.10
CA LYS A 26 -6.43 5.83 1.42
C LYS A 26 -6.12 5.98 -0.07
N VAL A 27 -7.17 6.09 -0.87
CA VAL A 27 -7.02 6.49 -2.29
C VAL A 27 -6.68 7.98 -2.36
N SER A 28 -5.76 8.32 -3.23
CA SER A 28 -5.31 9.68 -3.54
C SER A 28 -5.19 9.86 -5.05
N LYS A 29 -5.09 11.11 -5.49
CA LYS A 29 -5.07 11.46 -6.92
C LYS A 29 -3.86 12.31 -7.23
N SER A 30 -3.13 11.93 -8.27
CA SER A 30 -1.97 12.69 -8.72
C SER A 30 -2.43 14.01 -9.37
N PRO A 31 -1.56 15.03 -9.45
CA PRO A 31 -1.85 16.24 -10.23
C PRO A 31 -2.16 15.97 -11.72
N TYR A 32 -1.80 14.79 -12.22
CA TYR A 32 -2.03 14.35 -13.61
C TYR A 32 -3.32 13.54 -13.77
N GLY A 33 -4.04 13.27 -12.68
CA GLY A 33 -5.34 12.60 -12.69
C GLY A 33 -5.30 11.09 -12.43
N ASP A 34 -4.11 10.51 -12.26
CA ASP A 34 -3.93 9.09 -11.93
C ASP A 34 -4.29 8.82 -10.47
N ASP A 35 -4.99 7.72 -10.20
CA ASP A 35 -5.31 7.27 -8.85
C ASP A 35 -4.18 6.38 -8.30
N TYR A 36 -3.84 6.53 -7.02
CA TYR A 36 -2.91 5.67 -6.29
C TYR A 36 -3.35 5.53 -4.83
N VAL A 37 -2.75 4.61 -4.09
CA VAL A 37 -3.02 4.45 -2.65
C VAL A 37 -1.83 4.96 -1.83
N GLU A 38 -2.11 5.82 -0.87
CA GLU A 38 -1.16 6.19 0.18
C GLU A 38 -1.30 5.21 1.36
N VAL A 39 -0.21 4.57 1.77
CA VAL A 39 -0.15 3.69 2.95
C VAL A 39 0.66 4.39 4.05
N HIS A 40 0.02 4.71 5.17
CA HIS A 40 0.59 5.52 6.26
C HIS A 40 0.98 4.65 7.46
N PHE A 41 2.16 4.91 8.02
CA PHE A 41 2.72 4.24 9.20
C PHE A 41 3.55 5.23 10.02
N GLY A 42 2.95 5.79 11.08
CA GLY A 42 3.54 6.91 11.83
C GLY A 42 3.74 8.15 10.94
N ASP A 43 4.89 8.81 11.07
CA ASP A 43 5.24 10.02 10.30
C ASP A 43 5.65 9.74 8.84
N GLN A 44 5.51 8.50 8.37
CA GLN A 44 5.94 8.05 7.05
C GLN A 44 4.77 7.49 6.25
N HIS A 45 4.87 7.60 4.92
CA HIS A 45 3.96 6.93 4.00
C HIS A 45 4.71 6.44 2.76
N ILE A 46 4.07 5.52 2.04
CA ILE A 46 4.45 5.13 0.69
C ILE A 46 3.25 5.23 -0.25
N ASP A 47 3.53 5.54 -1.51
CA ASP A 47 2.54 5.55 -2.58
C ASP A 47 2.64 4.25 -3.37
N VAL A 48 1.53 3.53 -3.48
CA VAL A 48 1.48 2.21 -4.12
C VAL A 48 0.46 2.16 -5.25
N LYS A 49 0.72 1.26 -6.21
CA LYS A 49 -0.14 1.05 -7.39
C LYS A 49 -1.37 0.22 -7.08
N GLU A 50 -1.30 -0.63 -6.05
CA GLU A 50 -2.42 -1.46 -5.65
C GLU A 50 -3.60 -0.61 -5.18
N THR A 51 -4.79 -1.04 -5.57
CA THR A 51 -6.05 -0.55 -5.03
C THR A 51 -6.25 -1.03 -3.60
N LEU A 52 -7.16 -0.37 -2.85
CA LEU A 52 -7.53 -0.83 -1.51
C LEU A 52 -8.08 -2.26 -1.50
N GLN A 53 -8.75 -2.69 -2.58
CA GLN A 53 -9.24 -4.05 -2.72
C GLN A 53 -8.09 -5.06 -2.85
N GLU A 54 -7.14 -4.81 -3.75
CA GLU A 54 -5.98 -5.69 -3.93
C GLU A 54 -5.14 -5.77 -2.65
N ILE A 55 -4.97 -4.65 -1.95
CA ILE A 55 -4.31 -4.61 -0.63
C ILE A 55 -5.07 -5.48 0.38
N HIS A 56 -6.40 -5.39 0.41
CA HIS A 56 -7.23 -6.20 1.30
C HIS A 56 -7.08 -7.69 0.99
N GLU A 57 -7.07 -8.08 -0.28
CA GLU A 57 -6.88 -9.47 -0.72
C GLU A 57 -5.49 -9.99 -0.36
N LYS A 58 -4.42 -9.21 -0.60
CA LYS A 58 -3.06 -9.55 -0.16
C LYS A 58 -2.97 -9.73 1.35
N CYS A 59 -3.69 -8.89 2.10
CA CYS A 59 -3.82 -9.02 3.53
C CYS A 59 -4.51 -10.33 3.94
N LEU A 60 -5.58 -10.74 3.28
CA LEU A 60 -6.25 -12.00 3.60
C LEU A 60 -5.33 -13.20 3.30
N ASN A 61 -4.59 -13.16 2.19
CA ASN A 61 -3.69 -14.25 1.79
C ASN A 61 -2.45 -14.38 2.70
N ALA A 62 -2.00 -13.30 3.34
CA ALA A 62 -0.90 -13.34 4.30
C ALA A 62 -1.26 -13.97 5.66
N LEU A 63 -2.51 -14.43 5.85
CA LEU A 63 -2.98 -15.14 7.06
C LEU A 63 -2.89 -16.68 6.94
N VAL A 64 -2.50 -17.20 5.78
CA VAL A 64 -2.31 -18.64 5.50
C VAL A 64 -0.83 -18.97 5.55
#